data_AF-A0A3M1FYE3-F1
#
_entry.id   AF-A0A3M1FYE3-F1
#
_cell.length_a   1.000
_cell.length_b   1.000
_cell.length_c   1.000
_cell.angle_alpha   90.00
_cell.angle_beta   90.00
_cell.angle_gamma   90.00
#
_symmetry.space_group_name_H-M   'P 1'
#
loop_
_entity.id
_entity.type
_entity.pdbx_description
1 polymer ?
#
loop_
_entity_poly.entity_id
_entity_poly.type
_entity_poly.pdbx_seq_one_letter_code
_entity_poly.pdbx_strand_id
1 'polypeptide(L)' 'TLAEARSKTNKTLCGGLRQWETMVRGTPEQVQAEADAAMAATDGRGFILGTGCVTPIVAPEGNIRAARAAVEA' A
#
# COMPACT_ATOMS: atom_id res chain seq x y z
N THR A 1 -10.68 -7.39 3.00
CA THR A 1 -9.85 -6.17 3.21
C THR A 1 -8.66 -6.51 4.11
N LEU A 2 -7.71 -5.59 4.30
CA LEU A 2 -6.58 -5.82 5.23
C LEU A 2 -7.05 -6.00 6.69
N ALA A 3 -8.02 -5.22 7.15
CA ALA A 3 -8.60 -5.33 8.49
C ALA A 3 -9.28 -6.71 8.72
N GLU A 4 -10.03 -7.20 7.75
CA GLU A 4 -10.63 -8.54 7.82
C GLU A 4 -9.59 -9.66 7.79
N ALA A 5 -8.49 -9.47 7.05
CA ALA A 5 -7.40 -10.45 7.04
C ALA A 5 -6.70 -10.45 8.41
N ARG A 6 -6.49 -9.27 9.00
CA ARG A 6 -5.86 -9.13 10.31
C ARG A 6 -6.65 -9.82 11.42
N SER A 7 -7.98 -9.83 11.37
CA SER A 7 -8.80 -10.56 12.36
C SER A 7 -8.76 -12.09 12.22
N LYS A 8 -8.29 -12.61 11.08
CA LYS A 8 -8.28 -14.06 10.78
C LYS A 8 -6.92 -14.73 10.97
N THR A 9 -5.84 -13.95 11.08
CA THR A 9 -4.49 -14.51 11.21
C THR A 9 -3.60 -13.57 12.00
N ASN A 10 -2.49 -14.08 12.55
CA ASN A 10 -1.39 -13.30 13.12
C ASN A 10 -0.15 -13.25 12.21
N LYS A 11 -0.24 -13.80 10.99
CA LYS A 11 0.85 -13.78 10.01
C LYS A 11 1.09 -12.38 9.45
N THR A 12 2.25 -12.20 8.82
CA THR A 12 2.56 -10.98 8.06
C THR A 12 1.60 -10.84 6.89
N LEU A 13 1.01 -9.65 6.72
CA LEU A 13 0.17 -9.28 5.59
C LEU A 13 0.98 -8.42 4.60
N CYS A 14 0.75 -8.62 3.30
CA CYS A 14 1.38 -7.82 2.24
C CYS A 14 0.29 -7.24 1.34
N GLY A 15 0.37 -5.95 1.05
CA GLY A 15 -0.59 -5.24 0.19
C GLY A 15 -0.84 -3.81 0.64
N GLY A 16 -1.94 -3.21 0.19
CA GLY A 16 -2.37 -1.87 0.60
C GLY A 16 -2.51 -0.86 -0.53
N LEU A 17 -1.83 -1.08 -1.67
CA LEU A 17 -1.88 -0.16 -2.82
C LEU A 17 -2.59 -0.77 -4.02
N ARG A 18 -3.50 -0.01 -4.64
CA ARG A 18 -4.15 -0.41 -5.90
C ARG A 18 -3.26 -0.15 -7.10
N GLN A 19 -3.06 -1.17 -7.94
CA GLN A 19 -2.13 -1.12 -9.08
C GLN A 19 -2.55 -0.10 -10.13
N TRP A 20 -3.83 -0.04 -10.47
CA TRP A 20 -4.30 0.77 -11.59
C TRP A 20 -4.85 2.11 -11.12
N GLU A 21 -5.71 2.09 -10.11
CA GLU A 21 -6.39 3.28 -9.60
C GLU A 21 -5.42 4.25 -8.93
N THR A 22 -4.47 3.72 -8.16
CA THR A 22 -3.57 4.54 -7.33
C THR A 22 -2.19 4.62 -7.94
N MET A 23 -1.53 3.48 -8.17
CA MET A 23 -0.15 3.49 -8.65
C MET A 23 -0.02 4.03 -10.08
N VAL A 24 -0.96 3.74 -10.99
CA VAL A 24 -0.89 4.21 -12.39
C VAL A 24 -1.66 5.51 -12.62
N ARG A 25 -2.91 5.61 -12.14
CA ARG A 25 -3.81 6.73 -12.45
C ARG A 25 -3.92 7.77 -11.34
N GLY A 26 -3.38 7.48 -10.17
CA GLY A 26 -3.49 8.36 -9.01
C GLY A 26 -2.36 9.37 -8.90
N THR A 27 -2.43 10.19 -7.84
CA THR A 27 -1.40 11.17 -7.47
C THR A 27 -0.52 10.64 -6.32
N PRO A 28 0.68 11.22 -6.10
CA PRO A 28 1.52 10.91 -4.95
C PRO A 28 0.80 11.00 -3.60
N GLU A 29 -0.09 11.98 -3.43
CA GLU A 29 -0.88 12.17 -2.22
C GLU A 29 -1.89 11.04 -2.02
N GLN A 30 -2.46 10.51 -3.11
CA GLN A 30 -3.36 9.37 -3.04
C GLN A 30 -2.61 8.07 -2.69
N VAL A 31 -1.37 7.92 -3.18
CA VAL A 31 -0.49 6.81 -2.76
C VAL A 31 -0.22 6.88 -1.27
N GLN A 32 0.15 8.05 -0.75
CA GLN A 32 0.38 8.25 0.69
C GLN A 32 -0.89 7.93 1.50
N ALA A 33 -2.04 8.46 1.10
CA ALA A 33 -3.30 8.22 1.79
C ALA A 33 -3.68 6.73 1.84
N GLU A 34 -3.45 5.97 0.76
CA GLU A 34 -3.67 4.52 0.78
C GLU A 34 -2.67 3.77 1.65
N ALA A 35 -1.41 4.17 1.63
CA ALA A 35 -0.39 3.61 2.51
C ALA A 35 -0.77 3.80 3.99
N ASP A 36 -1.17 5.00 4.38
CA ASP A 36 -1.60 5.33 5.74
C ASP A 36 -2.83 4.51 6.14
N ALA A 37 -3.83 4.41 5.25
CA ALA A 37 -5.01 3.60 5.48
C ALA A 37 -4.67 2.11 5.63
N ALA A 38 -3.73 1.59 4.85
CA ALA A 38 -3.28 0.20 4.93
C ALA A 38 -2.52 -0.10 6.23
N MET A 39 -1.66 0.82 6.67
CA MET A 39 -0.96 0.73 7.96
C MET A 39 -1.95 0.75 9.13
N ALA A 40 -2.92 1.69 9.11
CA ALA A 40 -3.97 1.75 10.12
C ALA A 40 -4.83 0.48 10.16
N ALA A 41 -5.18 -0.07 8.99
CA ALA A 41 -5.97 -1.30 8.88
C ALA A 41 -5.25 -2.58 9.37
N THR A 42 -3.94 -2.52 9.59
CA THR A 42 -3.11 -3.66 10.03
C THR A 42 -2.50 -3.47 11.41
N ASP A 43 -2.92 -2.43 12.14
CA ASP A 43 -2.33 -1.97 13.40
C ASP A 43 -0.81 -1.68 13.32
N GLY A 44 -0.27 -1.47 12.11
CA GLY A 44 1.17 -1.36 11.88
C GLY A 44 2.00 -2.61 12.26
N ARG A 45 1.38 -3.78 12.46
CA ARG A 45 2.06 -4.99 12.94
C ARG A 45 2.05 -6.11 11.91
N GLY A 46 3.24 -6.64 11.62
CA GLY A 46 3.39 -7.72 10.65
C GLY A 46 2.79 -7.31 9.31
N PHE A 47 3.26 -6.20 8.76
CA PHE A 47 2.73 -5.62 7.54
C PHE A 47 3.87 -5.23 6.59
N ILE A 48 3.68 -5.52 5.31
CA ILE A 48 4.53 -5.08 4.21
C ILE A 48 3.65 -4.27 3.26
N LEU A 49 3.95 -2.99 3.11
CA LEU A 49 3.26 -2.16 2.12
C LEU A 49 3.65 -2.64 0.72
N GLY A 50 2.65 -2.91 -0.10
CA GLY A 50 2.85 -3.33 -1.47
C GLY A 50 1.57 -3.22 -2.28
N THR A 51 1.66 -3.56 -3.57
CA THR A 51 0.45 -3.73 -4.37
C THR A 51 -0.11 -5.14 -4.19
N GLY A 52 -1.39 -5.36 -4.51
CA GLY A 52 -1.99 -6.70 -4.47
C GLY A 52 -1.46 -7.68 -5.53
N CYS A 53 -0.52 -7.26 -6.39
CA CYS A 53 0.09 -8.04 -7.46
C CYS A 53 1.47 -7.42 -7.77
N VAL A 54 1.83 -7.26 -9.03
CA VAL A 54 3.01 -6.53 -9.49
C VAL A 54 2.66 -5.08 -9.78
N THR A 55 3.62 -4.17 -9.56
CA THR A 55 3.52 -2.77 -9.99
C THR A 55 3.58 -2.73 -11.52
N PRO A 56 2.59 -2.14 -12.21
CA PRO A 56 2.63 -1.99 -13.66
C PRO A 56 3.82 -1.15 -14.11
N ILE A 57 4.47 -1.52 -15.22
CA ILE A 57 5.64 -0.79 -15.76
C ILE A 57 5.31 0.65 -16.19
N VAL A 58 4.03 0.96 -16.37
CA VAL A 58 3.53 2.29 -16.72
C VAL A 58 3.21 3.16 -15.50
N ALA A 59 3.45 2.68 -14.27
CA ALA A 59 3.27 3.48 -13.06
C ALA A 59 4.25 4.67 -13.06
N PRO A 60 3.78 5.92 -12.87
CA PRO A 60 4.65 7.07 -12.78
C PRO A 60 5.68 6.94 -11.66
N GLU A 61 6.92 7.36 -11.92
CA GLU A 61 7.99 7.31 -10.92
C GLU A 61 7.64 8.08 -9.64
N GLY A 62 6.92 9.21 -9.77
CA GLY A 62 6.44 9.98 -8.62
C GLY A 62 5.60 9.14 -7.65
N ASN A 63 4.75 8.26 -8.16
CA ASN A 63 3.91 7.37 -7.35
C ASN A 63 4.74 6.26 -6.69
N ILE A 64 5.77 5.76 -7.39
CA ILE A 64 6.71 4.78 -6.81
C ILE A 64 7.50 5.40 -5.66
N ARG A 65 7.99 6.63 -5.84
CA ARG A 65 8.72 7.36 -4.79
C ARG A 65 7.81 7.70 -3.61
N ALA A 66 6.56 8.07 -3.85
CA ALA A 66 5.57 8.30 -2.80
C ALA A 66 5.34 7.03 -1.95
N ALA A 67 5.16 5.88 -2.60
CA ALA A 67 5.01 4.60 -1.89
C ALA A 67 6.24 4.24 -1.04
N ARG A 68 7.45 4.57 -1.53
CA ARG A 68 8.69 4.37 -0.76
C ARG A 68 8.78 5.33 0.43
N ALA A 69 8.49 6.61 0.22
CA ALA A 69 8.55 7.62 1.28
C ALA A 69 7.53 7.36 2.40
N ALA A 70 6.37 6.77 2.06
CA ALA A 70 5.30 6.47 3.01
C ALA A 70 5.70 5.54 4.16
N VAL A 71 6.83 4.82 4.06
CA VAL A 71 7.29 3.85 5.07
C VAL A 71 8.63 4.22 5.71
N GLU A 72 9.16 5.43 5.48
CA GLU A 72 10.47 5.88 5.99
C GLU A 72 10.41 6.71 7.29
N ALA A 73 9.24 6.83 7.92
CA ALA A 73 9.05 7.55 9.18
C ALA A 73 9.52 6.76 10.42
#